data_AF-A0A415LIZ3-F1
#
_entry.id   AF-A0A415LIZ3-F1
#
_cell.length_a   1.000
_cell.length_b   1.000
_cell.length_c   1.000
_cell.angle_alpha   90.00
_cell.angle_beta   90.00
_cell.angle_gamma   90.00
#
_symmetry.space_group_name_H-M   'P 1'
#
loop_
_entity.id
_entity.type
_entity.pdbx_description
1 polymer ?
#
loop_
_entity_poly.entity_id
_entity_poly.type
_entity_poly.pdbx_seq_one_letter_code
_entity_poly.pdbx_strand_id
1 'polypeptide(L)'
;MVSIKLKIDFFKDDLKLLTVNGQFFPEQMSSRLFMPKEDVANKYQIAFHERFHYLQYIFTPYGHMKWGANRTYSSEILGMWLENNLVTKKKIPVSEYLENNENSIRVLCSIMMQDFAKRLSDVTDGIALTKEELKLLGIDNKNDLLPQIKVNGKKYLLNGLDIIESFAKYEEAILAFLVENKDINDTINPDFLSPRYYVVLYYFVEQLGMDRLEEFPIACELSLCFSHLPRANDRASMVNYHPGWRFIKIVEFLKDNRPEYNIFEDESFWQYTSQVLKECQFEGWDELWKPAEEYAKQCDLSISQEMSRAIHYKKKHPWCLTYPMANPKEFTGEEFNRFYPLFTITDNEVFYNVAGVNQNEIFLENEIQSVVNQIIGYKSKYNLYPNSIQCADSYYGIKSCKHWIDGSCDGHLCAESEVPKLVMDDNSNIIDGCMLEICLNIWGTSIREIEIGNTGNRIEFSKLASKVKEVKERRENP
;
A
#
# COMPACT_ATOMS: atom_id res chain seq x y z
N MET A 1 -19.70 -20.33 -1.69
CA MET A 1 -18.92 -19.09 -1.86
C MET A 1 -18.82 -18.44 -0.49
N VAL A 2 -17.71 -18.67 0.22
CA VAL A 2 -17.52 -18.18 1.60
C VAL A 2 -16.78 -16.86 1.51
N SER A 3 -17.51 -15.76 1.34
CA SER A 3 -16.98 -14.42 1.58
C SER A 3 -16.96 -14.21 3.09
N ILE A 4 -15.84 -13.73 3.67
CA ILE A 4 -15.89 -13.17 5.03
C ILE A 4 -16.74 -11.90 4.95
N LYS A 5 -18.04 -12.04 5.19
CA LYS A 5 -18.87 -10.91 5.58
C LYS A 5 -18.62 -10.72 7.07
N LEU A 6 -18.12 -9.55 7.47
CA LEU A 6 -18.14 -9.11 8.86
C LEU A 6 -19.59 -9.08 9.32
N LYS A 7 -20.06 -10.21 9.86
CA LYS A 7 -21.41 -10.35 10.39
C LYS A 7 -21.30 -10.11 11.89
N ILE A 8 -21.59 -8.88 12.28
CA ILE A 8 -21.50 -8.43 13.67
C ILE A 8 -22.74 -8.93 14.41
N ASP A 9 -22.64 -10.12 15.01
CA ASP A 9 -23.70 -10.75 15.80
C ASP A 9 -23.25 -10.81 17.29
N PHE A 10 -23.49 -9.73 18.06
CA PHE A 10 -23.41 -9.60 19.55
C PHE A 10 -22.09 -9.92 20.30
N PHE A 11 -21.83 -9.15 21.38
CA PHE A 11 -20.54 -8.98 22.07
C PHE A 11 -20.25 -9.92 23.23
N LYS A 12 -18.97 -10.27 23.39
CA LYS A 12 -18.38 -10.76 24.64
C LYS A 12 -17.08 -10.03 24.95
N ASP A 13 -16.92 -9.72 26.23
CA ASP A 13 -15.72 -9.16 26.86
C ASP A 13 -14.54 -10.11 26.74
N ASP A 14 -13.58 -9.82 25.86
CA ASP A 14 -12.18 -10.23 26.02
C ASP A 14 -11.27 -9.51 24.99
N LEU A 15 -11.03 -8.20 25.20
CA LEU A 15 -10.08 -7.42 24.41
C LEU A 15 -8.73 -7.31 25.12
N LYS A 16 -7.90 -8.34 24.91
CA LYS A 16 -6.45 -8.24 25.12
C LYS A 16 -5.73 -8.26 23.77
N LEU A 17 -4.88 -7.23 23.58
CA LEU A 17 -3.87 -7.03 22.52
C LEU A 17 -4.37 -6.39 21.21
N LEU A 18 -4.47 -5.06 21.23
CA LEU A 18 -4.67 -4.17 20.07
C LEU A 18 -3.36 -3.59 19.51
N THR A 19 -2.26 -4.32 19.61
CA THR A 19 -1.02 -3.92 18.96
C THR A 19 -0.43 -5.09 18.17
N VAL A 20 -0.52 -4.98 16.84
CA VAL A 20 0.14 -5.84 15.83
C VAL A 20 -0.52 -7.20 15.56
N ASN A 21 -1.85 -7.26 15.47
CA ASN A 21 -2.57 -8.48 15.05
C ASN A 21 -3.15 -8.39 13.63
N GLY A 22 -2.82 -7.34 12.88
CA GLY A 22 -3.17 -7.16 11.47
C GLY A 22 -2.09 -6.39 10.70
N GLN A 23 -2.17 -6.44 9.38
CA GLN A 23 -1.38 -5.64 8.45
C GLN A 23 -2.08 -5.49 7.10
N PHE A 24 -2.27 -4.26 6.64
CA PHE A 24 -2.71 -3.95 5.28
C PHE A 24 -1.51 -3.85 4.32
N PHE A 25 -1.66 -4.36 3.10
CA PHE A 25 -0.67 -4.30 2.03
C PHE A 25 -1.24 -3.45 0.88
N PRO A 26 -0.91 -2.14 0.82
CA PRO A 26 -1.46 -1.22 -0.18
C PRO A 26 -1.23 -1.69 -1.63
N GLU A 27 -0.04 -2.22 -1.92
CA GLU A 27 0.38 -2.67 -3.24
C GLU A 27 -0.49 -3.81 -3.80
N GLN A 28 -1.04 -4.63 -2.91
CA GLN A 28 -1.88 -5.79 -3.23
C GLN A 28 -3.37 -5.54 -2.93
N MET A 29 -3.68 -4.38 -2.32
CA MET A 29 -4.97 -4.07 -1.72
C MET A 29 -5.51 -5.20 -0.83
N SER A 30 -4.61 -5.85 -0.09
CA SER A 30 -4.89 -7.04 0.70
C SER A 30 -4.63 -6.81 2.17
N SER A 31 -5.14 -7.69 3.02
CA SER A 31 -4.87 -7.66 4.45
C SER A 31 -4.36 -9.00 4.95
N ARG A 32 -3.53 -8.98 6.00
CA ARG A 32 -3.21 -10.14 6.81
C ARG A 32 -3.70 -9.92 8.22
N LEU A 33 -4.38 -10.91 8.76
CA LEU A 33 -4.79 -11.00 10.15
C LEU A 33 -3.93 -12.09 10.80
N PHE A 34 -3.16 -11.74 11.83
CA PHE A 34 -2.30 -12.67 12.58
C PHE A 34 -3.15 -13.44 13.60
N MET A 35 -4.14 -14.16 13.08
CA MET A 35 -5.05 -15.00 13.84
C MET A 35 -5.65 -16.08 12.95
N PRO A 36 -6.14 -17.20 13.52
CA PRO A 36 -6.98 -18.16 12.79
C PRO A 36 -8.29 -17.52 12.34
N LYS A 37 -8.88 -18.03 11.26
CA LYS A 37 -10.19 -17.59 10.75
C LYS A 37 -11.27 -17.57 11.84
N GLU A 38 -11.28 -18.58 12.69
CA GLU A 38 -12.30 -18.78 13.73
C GLU A 38 -12.32 -17.63 14.75
N ASP A 39 -11.19 -16.95 14.92
CA ASP A 39 -11.03 -15.82 15.84
C ASP A 39 -11.48 -14.48 15.23
N VAL A 40 -11.59 -14.37 13.90
CA VAL A 40 -11.82 -13.10 13.20
C VAL A 40 -13.12 -12.41 13.66
N ALA A 41 -14.18 -13.20 13.90
CA ALA A 41 -15.45 -12.66 14.39
C ALA A 41 -15.34 -12.11 15.82
N ASN A 42 -14.58 -12.78 16.70
CA ASN A 42 -14.38 -12.33 18.08
C ASN A 42 -13.41 -11.14 18.16
N LYS A 43 -12.50 -11.02 17.19
CA LYS A 43 -11.49 -9.95 17.08
C LYS A 43 -11.83 -8.97 15.95
N TYR A 44 -13.12 -8.69 15.78
CA TYR A 44 -13.64 -7.91 14.65
C TYR A 44 -13.04 -6.51 14.55
N GLN A 45 -12.61 -5.91 15.66
CA GLN A 45 -11.96 -4.58 15.67
C GLN A 45 -10.69 -4.57 14.81
N ILE A 46 -9.87 -5.62 14.91
CA ILE A 46 -8.64 -5.75 14.11
C ILE A 46 -9.01 -5.93 12.63
N ALA A 47 -9.99 -6.78 12.33
CA ALA A 47 -10.44 -6.98 10.95
C ALA A 47 -11.04 -5.71 10.35
N PHE A 48 -11.76 -4.91 11.16
CA PHE A 48 -12.29 -3.62 10.76
C PHE A 48 -11.17 -2.59 10.53
N HIS A 49 -10.17 -2.50 11.41
CA HIS A 49 -9.01 -1.61 11.23
C HIS A 49 -8.32 -1.85 9.89
N GLU A 50 -8.02 -3.11 9.56
CA GLU A 50 -7.40 -3.46 8.28
C GLU A 50 -8.34 -3.24 7.07
N ARG A 51 -9.65 -3.47 7.24
CA ARG A 51 -10.64 -3.10 6.21
C ARG A 51 -10.68 -1.58 6.03
N PHE A 52 -10.57 -0.81 7.10
CA PHE A 52 -10.63 0.64 7.03
C PHE A 52 -9.43 1.20 6.27
N HIS A 53 -8.24 0.61 6.40
CA HIS A 53 -7.11 0.92 5.51
C HIS A 53 -7.42 0.71 4.04
N TYR A 54 -8.11 -0.38 3.69
CA TYR A 54 -8.58 -0.57 2.32
C TYR A 54 -9.56 0.54 1.90
N LEU A 55 -10.52 0.91 2.76
CA LEU A 55 -11.47 2.00 2.47
C LEU A 55 -10.75 3.34 2.29
N GLN A 56 -9.79 3.69 3.15
CA GLN A 56 -8.94 4.87 3.00
C GLN A 56 -8.23 4.87 1.65
N TYR A 57 -7.79 3.70 1.19
CA TYR A 57 -7.08 3.55 -0.07
C TYR A 57 -8.01 3.70 -1.30
N ILE A 58 -9.18 3.05 -1.31
CA ILE A 58 -10.08 3.07 -2.47
C ILE A 58 -11.02 4.28 -2.52
N PHE A 59 -11.28 4.94 -1.38
CA PHE A 59 -12.14 6.13 -1.29
C PHE A 59 -11.36 7.44 -1.21
N THR A 60 -10.06 7.43 -1.48
CA THR A 60 -9.26 8.65 -1.64
C THR A 60 -8.43 8.59 -2.92
N PRO A 61 -8.20 9.74 -3.60
CA PRO A 61 -7.27 9.81 -4.73
C PRO A 61 -5.86 9.27 -4.41
N TYR A 62 -5.38 9.43 -3.17
CA TYR A 62 -4.08 8.92 -2.72
C TYR A 62 -3.88 7.44 -3.05
N GLY A 63 -4.82 6.56 -2.67
CA GLY A 63 -4.63 5.13 -2.88
C GLY A 63 -4.69 4.75 -4.36
N HIS A 64 -5.50 5.43 -5.16
CA HIS A 64 -5.54 5.25 -6.62
C HIS A 64 -4.21 5.62 -7.27
N MET A 65 -3.64 6.76 -6.89
CA MET A 65 -2.35 7.21 -7.39
C MET A 65 -1.21 6.28 -6.97
N LYS A 66 -1.23 5.80 -5.72
CA LYS A 66 -0.24 4.84 -5.21
C LYS A 66 -0.33 3.50 -5.93
N TRP A 67 -1.53 2.99 -6.15
CA TRP A 67 -1.72 1.74 -6.87
C TRP A 67 -1.25 1.84 -8.31
N GLY A 68 -1.66 2.90 -9.01
CA GLY A 68 -1.25 3.12 -10.39
C GLY A 68 0.26 3.29 -10.53
N ALA A 69 0.89 4.04 -9.62
CA ALA A 69 2.34 4.19 -9.59
C ALA A 69 3.06 2.85 -9.32
N ASN A 70 2.56 2.04 -8.39
CA ASN A 70 3.15 0.72 -8.10
C ASN A 70 3.07 -0.21 -9.32
N ARG A 71 1.92 -0.23 -10.00
CA ARG A 71 1.72 -1.07 -11.18
C ARG A 71 2.59 -0.64 -12.37
N THR A 72 2.68 0.66 -12.64
CA THR A 72 3.61 1.20 -13.64
C THR A 72 5.05 0.83 -13.31
N TYR A 73 5.46 1.03 -12.06
CA TYR A 73 6.78 0.67 -11.56
C TYR A 73 7.10 -0.81 -11.77
N SER A 74 6.20 -1.73 -11.38
CA SER A 74 6.41 -3.16 -11.56
C SER A 74 6.49 -3.55 -13.03
N SER A 75 5.62 -3.00 -13.87
CA SER A 75 5.64 -3.26 -15.32
C SER A 75 6.93 -2.75 -15.98
N GLU A 76 7.42 -1.58 -15.60
CA GLU A 76 8.64 -1.00 -16.16
C GLU A 76 9.88 -1.81 -15.77
N ILE A 77 10.02 -2.21 -14.50
CA ILE A 77 11.16 -3.04 -14.07
C ILE A 77 11.12 -4.41 -14.73
N LEU A 78 9.94 -5.05 -14.79
CA LEU A 78 9.79 -6.34 -15.44
C LEU A 78 10.16 -6.24 -16.93
N GLY A 79 9.65 -5.22 -17.64
CA GLY A 79 9.99 -4.96 -19.04
C GLY A 79 11.49 -4.74 -19.25
N MET A 80 12.12 -3.86 -18.46
CA MET A 80 13.57 -3.63 -18.52
C MET A 80 14.38 -4.91 -18.25
N TRP A 81 13.94 -5.76 -17.34
CA TRP A 81 14.59 -7.03 -17.05
C TRP A 81 14.37 -8.06 -18.16
N LEU A 82 13.20 -8.12 -18.80
CA LEU A 82 12.92 -9.06 -19.89
C LEU A 82 13.67 -8.70 -21.18
N GLU A 83 13.67 -7.41 -21.52
CA GLU A 83 14.20 -6.86 -22.77
C GLU A 83 15.69 -6.54 -22.73
N ASN A 84 16.37 -6.83 -21.62
CA ASN A 84 17.80 -6.59 -21.53
C ASN A 84 18.54 -7.45 -22.58
N ASN A 85 19.20 -6.80 -23.54
CA ASN A 85 19.92 -7.45 -24.63
C ASN A 85 21.32 -7.93 -24.20
N LEU A 86 21.46 -8.44 -22.97
CA LEU A 86 22.71 -8.99 -22.49
C LEU A 86 22.92 -10.40 -23.07
N VAL A 87 24.18 -10.73 -23.37
CA VAL A 87 24.56 -12.08 -23.87
C VAL A 87 24.46 -13.13 -22.76
N THR A 88 24.48 -12.69 -21.50
CA THR A 88 24.39 -13.55 -20.32
C THR A 88 22.95 -14.02 -20.08
N LYS A 89 22.78 -15.12 -19.35
CA LYS A 89 21.47 -15.51 -18.81
C LYS A 89 20.87 -14.36 -17.99
N LYS A 90 19.53 -14.35 -17.90
CA LYS A 90 18.84 -13.41 -17.02
C LYS A 90 19.24 -13.71 -15.57
N LYS A 91 19.55 -12.68 -14.79
CA LYS A 91 19.98 -12.82 -13.40
C LYS A 91 18.96 -12.23 -12.43
N ILE A 92 18.78 -12.91 -11.29
CA ILE A 92 18.03 -12.42 -10.14
C ILE A 92 18.89 -12.63 -8.88
N PRO A 93 19.20 -11.58 -8.10
CA PRO A 93 18.86 -10.18 -8.33
C PRO A 93 19.72 -9.54 -9.44
N VAL A 94 19.33 -8.37 -9.94
CA VAL A 94 20.06 -7.63 -10.99
C VAL A 94 21.44 -7.17 -10.55
N SER A 95 21.71 -7.13 -9.25
CA SER A 95 23.05 -6.83 -8.72
C SER A 95 24.09 -7.86 -9.16
N GLU A 96 23.68 -9.08 -9.54
CA GLU A 96 24.57 -10.11 -10.09
C GLU A 96 25.06 -9.79 -11.52
N TYR A 97 24.50 -8.77 -12.17
CA TYR A 97 25.02 -8.20 -13.42
C TYR A 97 26.20 -7.24 -13.20
N LEU A 98 26.72 -7.09 -11.97
CA LEU A 98 27.88 -6.25 -11.63
C LEU A 98 29.21 -6.72 -12.27
N GLU A 99 29.23 -6.85 -13.58
CA GLU A 99 30.40 -7.07 -14.42
C GLU A 99 30.90 -5.71 -14.95
N ASN A 100 32.21 -5.58 -15.21
CA ASN A 100 32.79 -4.32 -15.72
C ASN A 100 32.49 -4.11 -17.22
N ASN A 101 31.24 -4.34 -17.66
CA ASN A 101 30.76 -4.13 -19.01
C ASN A 101 29.70 -3.02 -19.02
N GLU A 102 29.82 -2.09 -19.96
CA GLU A 102 28.92 -0.93 -20.12
C GLU A 102 27.45 -1.33 -20.23
N ASN A 103 27.11 -2.38 -20.99
CA ASN A 103 25.72 -2.78 -21.19
C ASN A 103 25.08 -3.30 -19.88
N SER A 104 25.81 -4.10 -19.11
CA SER A 104 25.33 -4.64 -17.82
C SER A 104 25.10 -3.51 -16.80
N ILE A 105 26.01 -2.53 -16.76
CA ILE A 105 25.86 -1.35 -15.89
C ILE A 105 24.67 -0.50 -16.33
N ARG A 106 24.43 -0.32 -17.63
CA ARG A 106 23.26 0.43 -18.12
C ARG A 106 21.95 -0.19 -17.66
N VAL A 107 21.78 -1.51 -17.82
CA VAL A 107 20.59 -2.24 -17.37
C VAL A 107 20.38 -2.07 -15.86
N LEU A 108 21.46 -2.26 -15.09
CA LEU A 108 21.44 -2.09 -13.64
C LEU A 108 21.06 -0.67 -13.23
N CYS A 109 21.62 0.35 -13.88
CA CYS A 109 21.26 1.75 -13.65
C CYS A 109 19.79 2.01 -13.95
N SER A 110 19.26 1.55 -15.08
CA SER A 110 17.86 1.79 -15.45
C SER A 110 16.90 1.21 -14.40
N ILE A 111 17.10 -0.05 -14.00
CA ILE A 111 16.24 -0.72 -13.01
C ILE A 111 16.37 -0.05 -11.64
N MET A 112 17.59 0.23 -11.18
CA MET A 112 17.79 0.87 -9.88
C MET A 112 17.24 2.30 -9.83
N MET A 113 17.28 3.05 -10.94
CA MET A 113 16.67 4.37 -10.99
C MET A 113 15.14 4.32 -10.87
N GLN A 114 14.50 3.27 -11.39
CA GLN A 114 13.06 3.05 -11.18
C GLN A 114 12.73 2.72 -9.73
N ASP A 115 13.53 1.84 -9.08
CA ASP A 115 13.45 1.58 -7.64
C ASP A 115 13.59 2.87 -6.81
N PHE A 116 14.56 3.71 -7.18
CA PHE A 116 14.72 4.99 -6.51
C PHE A 116 13.50 5.90 -6.68
N ALA A 117 12.98 6.04 -7.90
CA ALA A 117 11.78 6.84 -8.16
C ALA A 117 10.56 6.38 -7.35
N LYS A 118 10.33 5.06 -7.25
CA LYS A 118 9.27 4.50 -6.39
C LYS A 118 9.49 4.86 -4.92
N ARG A 119 10.68 4.63 -4.38
CA ARG A 119 10.99 4.97 -2.98
C ARG A 119 10.87 6.45 -2.66
N LEU A 120 11.19 7.34 -3.61
CA LEU A 120 10.96 8.78 -3.45
C LEU A 120 9.48 9.09 -3.23
N SER A 121 8.59 8.42 -3.96
CA SER A 121 7.14 8.59 -3.80
C SER A 121 6.63 8.04 -2.46
N ASP A 122 7.32 7.07 -1.87
CA ASP A 122 6.98 6.43 -0.60
C ASP A 122 7.61 7.10 0.62
N VAL A 123 8.45 8.12 0.43
CA VAL A 123 8.90 8.99 1.53
C VAL A 123 7.72 9.56 2.31
N THR A 124 6.59 9.78 1.62
CA THR A 124 5.33 10.21 2.24
C THR A 124 4.87 9.29 3.35
N ASP A 125 5.14 8.00 3.21
CA ASP A 125 4.63 6.96 4.09
C ASP A 125 5.69 6.53 5.11
N GLY A 126 6.76 7.33 5.25
CA GLY A 126 7.83 7.11 6.22
C GLY A 126 8.98 6.26 5.72
N ILE A 127 9.09 5.98 4.41
CA ILE A 127 10.27 5.30 3.85
C ILE A 127 11.51 6.18 4.03
N ALA A 128 12.53 5.61 4.68
CA ALA A 128 13.80 6.29 4.90
C ALA A 128 14.70 6.22 3.66
N LEU A 129 15.14 7.39 3.19
CA LEU A 129 16.22 7.50 2.20
C LEU A 129 17.59 7.47 2.88
N THR A 130 18.59 6.96 2.17
CA THR A 130 19.98 7.02 2.64
C THR A 130 20.52 8.46 2.58
N LYS A 131 21.61 8.74 3.30
CA LYS A 131 22.27 10.05 3.24
C LYS A 131 22.72 10.42 1.83
N GLU A 132 23.14 9.42 1.05
CA GLU A 132 23.61 9.59 -0.32
C GLU A 132 22.45 9.92 -1.26
N GLU A 133 21.32 9.23 -1.08
CA GLU A 133 20.08 9.50 -1.82
C GLU A 133 19.54 10.90 -1.55
N LEU A 134 19.56 11.34 -0.30
CA LEU A 134 19.20 12.72 0.06
C LEU A 134 20.12 13.74 -0.61
N LYS A 135 21.44 13.46 -0.63
CA LYS A 135 22.42 14.31 -1.31
C LYS A 135 22.17 14.39 -2.82
N LEU A 136 21.77 13.30 -3.47
CA LEU A 136 21.41 13.28 -4.89
C LEU A 136 20.22 14.19 -5.20
N LEU A 137 19.32 14.37 -4.23
CA LEU A 137 18.14 15.24 -4.35
C LEU A 137 18.42 16.70 -3.95
N GLY A 138 19.64 17.01 -3.48
CA GLY A 138 19.96 18.32 -2.92
C GLY A 138 19.27 18.60 -1.58
N ILE A 139 18.96 17.54 -0.80
CA ILE A 139 18.32 17.66 0.51
C ILE A 139 19.38 17.50 1.59
N ASP A 140 19.69 18.60 2.29
CA ASP A 140 20.70 18.60 3.35
C ASP A 140 20.21 17.95 4.65
N ASN A 141 18.91 18.09 4.96
CA ASN A 141 18.32 17.58 6.18
C ASN A 141 17.01 16.84 5.90
N LYS A 142 16.96 15.54 6.22
CA LYS A 142 15.76 14.70 6.07
C LYS A 142 14.54 15.24 6.80
N ASN A 143 14.75 16.00 7.88
CA ASN A 143 13.64 16.55 8.67
C ASN A 143 12.92 17.68 7.92
N ASP A 144 13.47 18.20 6.83
CA ASP A 144 12.84 19.25 6.03
C ASP A 144 11.77 18.68 5.07
N LEU A 145 11.75 17.36 4.87
CA LEU A 145 10.77 16.65 4.04
C LEU A 145 9.40 16.55 4.73
N LEU A 146 9.40 16.33 6.03
CA LEU A 146 8.22 16.06 6.82
C LEU A 146 7.94 17.25 7.74
N PRO A 147 6.67 17.62 7.96
CA PRO A 147 6.39 18.63 8.94
C PRO A 147 6.65 18.13 10.35
N GLN A 148 7.08 19.04 11.22
CA GLN A 148 7.31 18.75 12.63
C GLN A 148 6.16 19.30 13.47
N ILE A 149 5.54 18.42 14.25
CA ILE A 149 4.49 18.77 15.23
C ILE A 149 4.99 18.61 16.66
N LYS A 150 4.27 19.22 17.60
CA LYS A 150 4.51 19.06 19.04
C LYS A 150 3.22 18.55 19.68
N VAL A 151 3.34 17.47 20.44
CA VAL A 151 2.23 16.83 21.19
C VAL A 151 2.75 16.53 22.59
N ASN A 152 2.04 16.98 23.62
CA ASN A 152 2.39 16.80 25.03
C ASN A 152 3.87 17.12 25.33
N GLY A 153 4.38 18.22 24.76
CA GLY A 153 5.77 18.62 24.95
C GLY A 153 6.80 17.95 24.03
N LYS A 154 6.46 16.83 23.40
CA LYS A 154 7.36 16.02 22.56
C LYS A 154 7.24 16.38 21.08
N LYS A 155 8.35 16.35 20.36
CA LYS A 155 8.41 16.64 18.92
C LYS A 155 8.26 15.36 18.10
N TYR A 156 7.46 15.41 17.05
CA TYR A 156 7.26 14.31 16.10
C TYR A 156 7.41 14.82 14.67
N LEU A 157 7.93 13.97 13.78
CA LEU A 157 7.90 14.20 12.34
C LEU A 157 6.69 13.45 11.79
N LEU A 158 5.75 14.19 11.23
CA LEU A 158 4.46 13.67 10.81
C LEU A 158 4.55 13.14 9.37
N ASN A 159 4.42 11.84 9.19
CA ASN A 159 4.32 11.21 7.87
C ASN A 159 2.86 10.81 7.56
N GLY A 160 2.60 10.39 6.33
CA GLY A 160 1.28 9.94 5.88
C GLY A 160 0.79 8.67 6.57
N LEU A 161 1.69 7.77 6.97
CA LEU A 161 1.32 6.57 7.72
C LEU A 161 0.77 6.92 9.11
N ASP A 162 1.28 7.97 9.76
CA ASP A 162 0.71 8.47 11.02
C ASP A 162 -0.75 8.93 10.86
N ILE A 163 -1.07 9.61 9.74
CA ILE A 163 -2.44 10.03 9.41
C ILE A 163 -3.34 8.80 9.22
N ILE A 164 -2.91 7.88 8.35
CA ILE A 164 -3.65 6.67 7.97
C ILE A 164 -3.99 5.84 9.20
N GLU A 165 -3.01 5.62 10.08
CA GLU A 165 -3.13 4.76 11.26
C GLU A 165 -3.92 5.42 12.39
N SER A 166 -3.72 6.71 12.64
CA SER A 166 -4.52 7.45 13.62
C SER A 166 -5.99 7.55 13.20
N PHE A 167 -6.25 7.73 11.90
CA PHE A 167 -7.62 7.76 11.38
C PHE A 167 -8.29 6.39 11.47
N ALA A 168 -7.60 5.32 11.05
CA ALA A 168 -8.12 3.95 11.19
C ALA A 168 -8.39 3.59 12.66
N LYS A 169 -7.48 3.98 13.56
CA LYS A 169 -7.64 3.72 14.99
C LYS A 169 -8.80 4.50 15.61
N TYR A 170 -9.03 5.73 15.16
CA TYR A 170 -10.19 6.51 15.59
C TYR A 170 -11.49 5.81 15.19
N GLU A 171 -11.63 5.39 13.93
CA GLU A 171 -12.82 4.67 13.48
C GLU A 171 -12.98 3.30 14.15
N GLU A 172 -11.88 2.60 14.44
CA GLU A 172 -11.90 1.37 15.25
C GLU A 172 -12.48 1.65 16.65
N ALA A 173 -12.09 2.76 17.28
CA ALA A 173 -12.59 3.16 18.58
C ALA A 173 -14.06 3.60 18.55
N ILE A 174 -14.49 4.30 17.49
CA ILE A 174 -15.92 4.64 17.28
C ILE A 174 -16.73 3.37 17.11
N LEU A 175 -16.24 2.39 16.33
CA LEU A 175 -16.90 1.11 16.19
C LEU A 175 -17.02 0.42 17.55
N ALA A 176 -15.92 0.28 18.31
CA ALA A 176 -15.94 -0.33 19.64
C ALA A 176 -16.94 0.38 20.59
N PHE A 177 -17.01 1.71 20.54
CA PHE A 177 -17.98 2.48 21.33
C PHE A 177 -19.42 2.18 20.92
N LEU A 178 -19.77 2.24 19.64
CA LEU A 178 -21.14 2.01 19.17
C LEU A 178 -21.64 0.59 19.45
N VAL A 179 -20.70 -0.34 19.49
CA VAL A 179 -20.96 -1.76 19.43
C VAL A 179 -20.90 -2.39 20.83
N GLU A 180 -19.88 -2.04 21.61
CA GLU A 180 -19.63 -2.57 22.97
C GLU A 180 -19.90 -1.55 24.08
N ASN A 181 -20.22 -0.29 23.74
CA ASN A 181 -20.25 0.84 24.67
C ASN A 181 -18.90 1.02 25.41
N LYS A 182 -17.80 0.66 24.74
CA LYS A 182 -16.42 0.79 25.24
C LYS A 182 -15.95 2.23 25.13
N ASP A 183 -15.31 2.77 26.17
CA ASP A 183 -14.78 4.13 26.13
C ASP A 183 -13.67 4.26 25.07
N ILE A 184 -13.65 5.38 24.34
CA ILE A 184 -12.65 5.66 23.30
C ILE A 184 -11.24 5.65 23.91
N ASN A 185 -11.07 6.11 25.16
CA ASN A 185 -9.77 6.13 25.85
C ASN A 185 -9.24 4.72 26.17
N ASP A 186 -10.13 3.72 26.30
CA ASP A 186 -9.74 2.33 26.49
C ASP A 186 -9.24 1.68 25.19
N THR A 187 -9.58 2.27 24.04
CA THR A 187 -9.17 1.80 22.72
C THR A 187 -7.97 2.58 22.19
N ILE A 188 -7.91 3.89 22.44
CA ILE A 188 -6.82 4.79 22.05
C ILE A 188 -5.97 5.14 23.28
N ASN A 189 -5.22 4.17 23.77
CA ASN A 189 -4.39 4.32 24.97
C ASN A 189 -2.88 4.44 24.64
N PRO A 190 -2.24 5.60 24.91
CA PRO A 190 -0.81 5.82 24.66
C PRO A 190 0.14 4.92 25.45
N ASP A 191 -0.30 4.33 26.56
CA ASP A 191 0.53 3.43 27.37
C ASP A 191 0.78 2.09 26.67
N PHE A 192 -0.09 1.71 25.72
CA PHE A 192 -0.04 0.44 25.02
C PHE A 192 0.14 0.58 23.51
N LEU A 193 -0.24 1.71 22.93
CA LEU A 193 -0.17 1.95 21.49
C LEU A 193 1.13 2.63 21.06
N SER A 194 1.58 2.31 19.84
CA SER A 194 2.60 3.11 19.16
C SER A 194 2.08 4.54 18.92
N PRO A 195 2.94 5.58 18.99
CA PRO A 195 2.54 6.97 18.69
C PRO A 195 1.80 7.14 17.37
N ARG A 196 2.12 6.33 16.36
CA ARG A 196 1.48 6.33 15.04
C ARG A 196 -0.05 6.19 15.07
N TYR A 197 -0.60 5.55 16.10
CA TYR A 197 -2.05 5.33 16.25
C TYR A 197 -2.81 6.47 16.94
N TYR A 198 -2.12 7.43 17.57
CA TYR A 198 -2.79 8.48 18.36
C TYR A 198 -2.22 9.88 18.19
N VAL A 199 -0.99 10.03 17.67
CA VAL A 199 -0.27 11.31 17.67
C VAL A 199 -1.01 12.38 16.85
N VAL A 200 -1.66 11.99 15.76
CA VAL A 200 -2.40 12.90 14.87
C VAL A 200 -3.68 13.38 15.54
N LEU A 201 -4.41 12.46 16.17
CA LEU A 201 -5.59 12.79 16.96
C LEU A 201 -5.25 13.72 18.13
N TYR A 202 -4.18 13.42 18.86
CA TYR A 202 -3.78 14.20 20.02
C TYR A 202 -3.31 15.60 19.59
N TYR A 203 -2.57 15.70 18.50
CA TYR A 203 -2.23 17.00 17.91
C TYR A 203 -3.50 17.78 17.56
N PHE A 204 -4.45 17.16 16.88
CA PHE A 204 -5.73 17.79 16.50
C PHE A 204 -6.47 18.33 17.74
N VAL A 205 -6.63 17.51 18.77
CA VAL A 205 -7.30 17.89 20.03
C VAL A 205 -6.56 19.00 20.76
N GLU A 206 -5.22 18.95 20.84
CA GLU A 206 -4.43 20.03 21.43
C GLU A 206 -4.57 21.36 20.67
N GLN A 207 -4.82 21.30 19.37
CA GLN A 207 -4.95 22.48 18.52
C GLN A 207 -6.36 23.06 18.49
N LEU A 208 -7.39 22.22 18.51
CA LEU A 208 -8.78 22.63 18.22
C LEU A 208 -9.75 22.39 19.38
N GLY A 209 -9.37 21.58 20.37
CA GLY A 209 -10.23 21.19 21.47
C GLY A 209 -11.07 19.94 21.20
N MET A 210 -11.58 19.33 22.28
CA MET A 210 -12.43 18.14 22.21
C MET A 210 -13.82 18.43 21.63
N ASP A 211 -14.28 19.69 21.67
CA ASP A 211 -15.58 20.11 21.12
C ASP A 211 -15.61 20.23 19.59
N ARG A 212 -14.48 19.93 18.94
CA ARG A 212 -14.29 19.91 17.48
C ARG A 212 -13.89 18.52 16.98
N LEU A 213 -13.97 17.50 17.84
CA LEU A 213 -13.48 16.14 17.56
C LEU A 213 -14.14 15.53 16.32
N GLU A 214 -15.37 15.92 16.02
CA GLU A 214 -16.10 15.48 14.83
C GLU A 214 -15.38 15.85 13.52
N GLU A 215 -14.58 16.91 13.47
CA GLU A 215 -13.85 17.32 12.25
C GLU A 215 -12.54 16.56 12.04
N PHE A 216 -12.07 15.79 13.03
CA PHE A 216 -10.85 14.99 12.94
C PHE A 216 -10.83 14.04 11.73
N PRO A 217 -11.84 13.17 11.52
CA PRO A 217 -11.86 12.29 10.35
C PRO A 217 -11.92 13.07 9.03
N ILE A 218 -12.55 14.25 8.99
CA ILE A 218 -12.59 15.10 7.78
C ILE A 218 -11.17 15.59 7.45
N ALA A 219 -10.45 16.10 8.46
CA ALA A 219 -9.08 16.56 8.27
C ALA A 219 -8.16 15.43 7.80
N CYS A 220 -8.34 14.23 8.33
CA CYS A 220 -7.61 13.04 7.88
C CYS A 220 -7.93 12.69 6.42
N GLU A 221 -9.21 12.60 6.06
CA GLU A 221 -9.63 12.28 4.70
C GLU A 221 -9.13 13.31 3.67
N LEU A 222 -9.33 14.61 3.93
CA LEU A 222 -8.91 15.68 3.01
C LEU A 222 -7.38 15.76 2.84
N SER A 223 -6.63 15.30 3.84
CA SER A 223 -5.18 15.20 3.73
C SER A 223 -4.72 14.09 2.76
N LEU A 224 -5.56 13.09 2.51
CA LEU A 224 -5.34 12.01 1.53
C LEU A 224 -5.94 12.34 0.15
N CYS A 225 -6.58 13.49 -0.02
CA CYS A 225 -7.21 13.88 -1.27
C CYS A 225 -6.30 14.77 -2.13
N PHE A 226 -5.50 14.18 -3.01
CA PHE A 226 -4.63 14.91 -3.95
C PHE A 226 -4.50 14.21 -5.31
N SER A 227 -4.33 15.00 -6.36
CA SER A 227 -4.27 14.53 -7.75
C SER A 227 -2.89 13.95 -8.15
N HIS A 228 -1.84 14.27 -7.39
CA HIS A 228 -0.46 13.94 -7.75
C HIS A 228 0.34 13.42 -6.56
N LEU A 229 1.23 12.45 -6.82
CA LEU A 229 2.21 12.03 -5.81
C LEU A 229 3.20 13.19 -5.55
N PRO A 230 3.54 13.46 -4.28
CA PRO A 230 4.46 14.54 -3.94
C PRO A 230 5.88 14.24 -4.41
N ARG A 231 6.60 15.30 -4.78
CA ARG A 231 7.99 15.24 -5.21
C ARG A 231 8.91 15.68 -4.08
N ALA A 232 9.72 14.75 -3.57
CA ALA A 232 10.60 14.98 -2.43
C ALA A 232 11.59 16.15 -2.61
N ASN A 233 12.00 16.46 -3.84
CA ASN A 233 12.91 17.56 -4.17
C ASN A 233 12.21 18.90 -4.46
N ASP A 234 10.88 18.98 -4.30
CA ASP A 234 10.09 20.19 -4.52
C ASP A 234 9.24 20.48 -3.28
N ARG A 235 9.62 21.52 -2.54
CA ARG A 235 8.92 21.93 -1.32
C ARG A 235 7.46 22.30 -1.57
N ALA A 236 7.15 22.95 -2.69
CA ALA A 236 5.78 23.32 -3.00
C ALA A 236 4.94 22.08 -3.28
N SER A 237 5.50 21.10 -4.00
CA SER A 237 4.88 19.79 -4.20
C SER A 237 4.66 19.04 -2.88
N MET A 238 5.65 19.01 -1.99
CA MET A 238 5.51 18.39 -0.67
C MET A 238 4.41 19.06 0.16
N VAL A 239 4.37 20.39 0.22
CA VAL A 239 3.34 21.11 1.00
C VAL A 239 1.92 20.85 0.46
N ASN A 240 1.78 20.74 -0.87
CA ASN A 240 0.46 20.57 -1.49
C ASN A 240 -0.03 19.12 -1.55
N TYR A 241 0.85 18.13 -1.57
CA TYR A 241 0.48 16.73 -1.85
C TYR A 241 0.96 15.72 -0.80
N HIS A 242 1.76 16.11 0.19
CA HIS A 242 2.13 15.21 1.29
C HIS A 242 1.03 15.22 2.37
N PRO A 243 0.49 14.06 2.80
CA PRO A 243 -0.61 14.01 3.77
C PRO A 243 -0.35 14.78 5.06
N GLY A 244 0.84 14.62 5.66
CA GLY A 244 1.19 15.34 6.88
C GLY A 244 1.22 16.87 6.74
N TRP A 245 1.66 17.40 5.58
CA TRP A 245 1.68 18.86 5.35
C TRP A 245 0.26 19.37 5.12
N ARG A 246 -0.54 18.63 4.36
CA ARG A 246 -1.94 18.96 4.12
C ARG A 246 -2.74 18.97 5.41
N PHE A 247 -2.56 17.96 6.25
CA PHE A 247 -3.23 17.85 7.54
C PHE A 247 -2.96 19.06 8.43
N ILE A 248 -1.70 19.51 8.54
CA ILE A 248 -1.36 20.71 9.33
C ILE A 248 -2.02 21.96 8.76
N LYS A 249 -1.99 22.14 7.44
CA LYS A 249 -2.63 23.31 6.80
C LYS A 249 -4.14 23.34 7.06
N ILE A 250 -4.79 22.17 7.04
CA ILE A 250 -6.21 22.03 7.39
C ILE A 250 -6.44 22.39 8.86
N VAL A 251 -5.64 21.84 9.79
CA VAL A 251 -5.76 22.15 11.22
C VAL A 251 -5.51 23.64 11.49
N GLU A 252 -4.53 24.25 10.82
CA GLU A 252 -4.28 25.70 10.91
C GLU A 252 -5.49 26.53 10.45
N PHE A 253 -6.12 26.16 9.34
CA PHE A 253 -7.36 26.80 8.90
C PHE A 253 -8.50 26.66 9.92
N LEU A 254 -8.71 25.46 10.47
CA LEU A 254 -9.80 25.17 11.41
C LEU A 254 -9.61 25.81 12.80
N LYS A 255 -8.39 26.22 13.16
CA LYS A 255 -8.15 26.96 14.41
C LYS A 255 -8.81 28.32 14.39
N ASP A 256 -8.70 29.00 13.26
CA ASP A 256 -9.19 30.36 13.10
C ASP A 256 -10.62 30.40 12.57
N ASN A 257 -11.16 29.26 12.14
CA ASN A 257 -12.45 29.15 11.47
C ASN A 257 -13.29 27.97 12.00
N ARG A 258 -14.59 28.19 12.15
CA ARG A 258 -15.57 27.15 12.50
C ARG A 258 -16.69 27.12 11.46
N PRO A 259 -16.44 26.59 10.26
CA PRO A 259 -17.50 26.46 9.26
C PRO A 259 -18.61 25.57 9.81
N GLU A 260 -19.87 25.96 9.60
CA GLU A 260 -21.01 25.14 10.01
C GLU A 260 -21.24 24.03 8.98
N TYR A 261 -21.57 22.83 9.45
CA TYR A 261 -21.98 21.73 8.58
C TYR A 261 -22.90 20.74 9.30
N ASN A 262 -23.71 20.05 8.51
CA ASN A 262 -24.58 18.96 8.93
C ASN A 262 -24.09 17.65 8.28
N ILE A 263 -23.57 16.74 9.10
CA ILE A 263 -23.06 15.43 8.64
C ILE A 263 -24.13 14.56 7.96
N PHE A 264 -25.41 14.81 8.20
CA PHE A 264 -26.51 14.03 7.62
C PHE A 264 -26.99 14.58 6.27
N GLU A 265 -26.37 15.64 5.76
CA GLU A 265 -26.73 16.27 4.49
C GLU A 265 -25.51 16.31 3.55
N ASP A 266 -25.57 15.54 2.46
CA ASP A 266 -24.48 15.42 1.48
C ASP A 266 -23.99 16.79 0.97
N GLU A 267 -24.94 17.68 0.66
CA GLU A 267 -24.64 19.03 0.18
C GLU A 267 -23.91 19.87 1.24
N SER A 268 -24.30 19.74 2.51
CA SER A 268 -23.65 20.45 3.61
C SER A 268 -22.21 19.95 3.80
N PHE A 269 -21.99 18.64 3.71
CA PHE A 269 -20.65 18.05 3.76
C PHE A 269 -19.78 18.49 2.57
N TRP A 270 -20.33 18.53 1.36
CA TRP A 270 -19.62 19.02 0.18
C TRP A 270 -19.25 20.50 0.30
N GLN A 271 -20.16 21.34 0.78
CA GLN A 271 -19.90 22.76 0.98
C GLN A 271 -18.79 22.99 2.00
N TYR A 272 -18.85 22.29 3.14
CA TYR A 272 -17.82 22.35 4.18
C TYR A 272 -16.45 21.93 3.63
N THR A 273 -16.36 20.75 3.02
CA THR A 273 -15.09 20.23 2.51
C THR A 273 -14.54 21.08 1.37
N SER A 274 -15.40 21.59 0.49
CA SER A 274 -15.00 22.50 -0.59
C SER A 274 -14.46 23.83 -0.06
N GLN A 275 -15.06 24.36 1.02
CA GLN A 275 -14.54 25.54 1.69
C GLN A 275 -13.15 25.27 2.28
N VAL A 276 -12.97 24.17 3.01
CA VAL A 276 -11.66 23.79 3.58
C VAL A 276 -10.62 23.66 2.47
N LEU A 277 -10.91 22.94 1.38
CA LEU A 277 -10.00 22.77 0.24
C LEU A 277 -9.62 24.12 -0.37
N LYS A 278 -10.60 24.99 -0.62
CA LYS A 278 -10.38 26.31 -1.23
C LYS A 278 -9.51 27.20 -0.35
N GLU A 279 -9.85 27.33 0.94
CA GLU A 279 -9.12 28.21 1.86
C GLU A 279 -7.71 27.66 2.17
N CYS A 280 -7.55 26.34 2.16
CA CYS A 280 -6.24 25.69 2.19
C CYS A 280 -5.51 25.72 0.83
N GLN A 281 -6.06 26.35 -0.21
CA GLN A 281 -5.46 26.44 -1.56
C GLN A 281 -5.12 25.07 -2.16
N PHE A 282 -5.96 24.07 -1.89
CA PHE A 282 -5.89 22.77 -2.51
C PHE A 282 -6.83 22.69 -3.71
N GLU A 283 -6.61 21.68 -4.54
CA GLU A 283 -7.50 21.35 -5.65
C GLU A 283 -8.91 21.03 -5.15
N GLY A 284 -9.91 21.45 -5.91
CA GLY A 284 -11.31 21.10 -5.64
C GLY A 284 -11.64 19.67 -6.03
N TRP A 285 -12.76 19.16 -5.52
CA TRP A 285 -13.21 17.77 -5.72
C TRP A 285 -13.26 17.29 -7.18
N ASP A 286 -13.64 18.18 -8.11
CA ASP A 286 -13.68 17.85 -9.54
C ASP A 286 -12.29 17.58 -10.11
N GLU A 287 -11.24 18.26 -9.65
CA GLU A 287 -9.87 18.07 -10.12
C GLU A 287 -9.20 16.88 -9.42
N LEU A 288 -9.49 16.68 -8.14
CA LEU A 288 -8.88 15.66 -7.29
C LEU A 288 -9.05 14.24 -7.83
N TRP A 289 -10.19 13.94 -8.45
CA TRP A 289 -10.51 12.60 -8.95
C TRP A 289 -10.07 12.35 -10.40
N LYS A 290 -9.75 13.38 -11.19
CA LYS A 290 -9.48 13.22 -12.63
C LYS A 290 -8.37 12.21 -12.92
N PRO A 291 -7.18 12.27 -12.27
CA PRO A 291 -6.11 11.31 -12.56
C PRO A 291 -6.48 9.87 -12.21
N ALA A 292 -7.22 9.68 -11.10
CA ALA A 292 -7.69 8.36 -10.69
C ALA A 292 -8.72 7.80 -11.69
N GLU A 293 -9.66 8.63 -12.16
CA GLU A 293 -10.63 8.24 -13.17
C GLU A 293 -10.00 7.97 -14.54
N GLU A 294 -9.00 8.74 -14.93
CA GLU A 294 -8.22 8.53 -16.16
C GLU A 294 -7.46 7.21 -16.09
N TYR A 295 -6.76 6.94 -14.97
CA TYR A 295 -6.02 5.69 -14.79
C TYR A 295 -6.95 4.47 -14.80
N ALA A 296 -8.08 4.54 -14.09
CA ALA A 296 -9.06 3.46 -14.06
C ALA A 296 -9.66 3.14 -15.44
N LYS A 297 -9.69 4.11 -16.37
CA LYS A 297 -10.16 3.92 -17.76
C LYS A 297 -9.09 3.36 -18.70
N GLN A 298 -7.82 3.47 -18.36
CA GLN A 298 -6.72 3.03 -19.24
C GLN A 298 -6.52 1.51 -19.24
N CYS A 299 -7.10 0.79 -18.27
CA CYS A 299 -6.91 -0.65 -18.11
C CYS A 299 -8.26 -1.38 -18.04
N ASP A 300 -8.45 -2.39 -18.89
CA ASP A 300 -9.61 -3.28 -18.84
C ASP A 300 -9.35 -4.45 -17.87
N LEU A 301 -9.05 -4.12 -16.62
CA LEU A 301 -8.87 -5.08 -15.53
C LEU A 301 -10.07 -5.00 -14.59
N SER A 302 -10.48 -6.15 -14.06
CA SER A 302 -11.54 -6.22 -13.04
C SER A 302 -11.19 -5.41 -11.77
N ILE A 303 -9.91 -5.34 -11.40
CA ILE A 303 -9.43 -4.47 -10.30
C ILE A 303 -9.68 -2.99 -10.62
N SER A 304 -9.34 -2.54 -11.83
CA SER A 304 -9.59 -1.16 -12.28
C SER A 304 -11.08 -0.82 -12.31
N GLN A 305 -11.92 -1.78 -12.70
CA GLN A 305 -13.37 -1.62 -12.65
C GLN A 305 -13.88 -1.48 -11.21
N GLU A 306 -13.33 -2.25 -10.26
CA GLU A 306 -13.69 -2.11 -8.84
C GLU A 306 -13.28 -0.75 -8.26
N MET A 307 -12.10 -0.26 -8.63
CA MET A 307 -11.65 1.08 -8.27
C MET A 307 -12.56 2.17 -8.86
N SER A 308 -12.96 2.05 -10.12
CA SER A 308 -13.90 3.00 -10.74
C SER A 308 -15.26 3.03 -10.01
N ARG A 309 -15.75 1.87 -9.57
CA ARG A 309 -16.97 1.79 -8.75
C ARG A 309 -16.80 2.43 -7.37
N ALA A 310 -15.63 2.29 -6.75
CA ALA A 310 -15.33 2.98 -5.50
C ALA A 310 -15.36 4.51 -5.65
N ILE A 311 -14.79 5.05 -6.73
CA ILE A 311 -14.87 6.50 -7.04
C ILE A 311 -16.32 6.93 -7.20
N HIS A 312 -17.11 6.19 -7.99
CA HIS A 312 -18.52 6.52 -8.20
C HIS A 312 -19.33 6.49 -6.90
N TYR A 313 -19.11 5.46 -6.07
CA TYR A 313 -19.73 5.35 -4.76
C TYR A 313 -19.37 6.54 -3.87
N LYS A 314 -18.08 6.88 -3.79
CA LYS A 314 -17.58 8.00 -2.98
C LYS A 314 -18.16 9.35 -3.42
N LYS A 315 -18.31 9.58 -4.73
CA LYS A 315 -18.94 10.81 -5.26
C LYS A 315 -20.43 10.92 -4.91
N LYS A 316 -21.12 9.79 -4.74
CA LYS A 316 -22.54 9.74 -4.36
C LYS A 316 -22.74 9.80 -2.84
N HIS A 317 -21.78 9.29 -2.08
CA HIS A 317 -21.83 9.18 -0.62
C HIS A 317 -20.59 9.86 0.01
N PRO A 318 -20.53 11.20 0.01
CA PRO A 318 -19.28 11.93 0.28
C PRO A 318 -18.74 11.78 1.70
N TRP A 319 -19.56 11.44 2.68
CA TRP A 319 -19.13 11.23 4.06
C TRP A 319 -18.79 9.76 4.36
N CYS A 320 -18.94 8.81 3.42
CA CYS A 320 -18.89 7.37 3.71
C CYS A 320 -17.53 6.85 4.22
N LEU A 321 -16.45 7.59 4.00
CA LEU A 321 -15.12 7.28 4.56
C LEU A 321 -14.89 8.04 5.87
N THR A 322 -15.32 9.31 5.94
CA THR A 322 -15.21 10.14 7.14
C THR A 322 -16.08 9.63 8.29
N TYR A 323 -17.32 9.23 8.01
CA TYR A 323 -18.28 8.76 9.00
C TYR A 323 -19.00 7.49 8.49
N PRO A 324 -18.28 6.39 8.26
CA PRO A 324 -18.86 5.16 7.70
C PRO A 324 -20.05 4.67 8.52
N MET A 325 -20.06 4.91 9.83
CA MET A 325 -21.08 4.45 10.77
C MET A 325 -22.21 5.45 11.03
N ALA A 326 -22.19 6.66 10.46
CA ALA A 326 -23.21 7.68 10.70
C ALA A 326 -24.60 7.29 10.17
N ASN A 327 -24.66 6.48 9.12
CA ASN A 327 -25.89 5.91 8.60
C ASN A 327 -25.85 4.37 8.73
N PRO A 328 -26.48 3.80 9.77
CA PRO A 328 -26.46 2.35 9.99
C PRO A 328 -27.01 1.52 8.83
N LYS A 329 -27.99 2.05 8.07
CA LYS A 329 -28.56 1.34 6.92
C LYS A 329 -27.56 1.23 5.78
N GLU A 330 -26.77 2.28 5.56
CA GLU A 330 -25.73 2.28 4.54
C GLU A 330 -24.53 1.45 4.99
N PHE A 331 -24.07 1.65 6.24
CA PHE A 331 -22.95 0.92 6.83
C PHE A 331 -23.14 -0.61 6.81
N THR A 332 -24.38 -1.09 7.01
CA THR A 332 -24.73 -2.52 6.95
C THR A 332 -25.25 -2.96 5.58
N GLY A 333 -25.39 -2.04 4.64
CA GLY A 333 -25.89 -2.29 3.29
C GLY A 333 -24.90 -3.05 2.42
N GLU A 334 -25.42 -3.79 1.44
CA GLU A 334 -24.58 -4.61 0.54
C GLU A 334 -23.67 -3.75 -0.34
N GLU A 335 -24.11 -2.54 -0.73
CA GLU A 335 -23.33 -1.65 -1.60
C GLU A 335 -22.07 -1.13 -0.93
N PHE A 336 -22.12 -0.75 0.35
CA PHE A 336 -20.93 -0.36 1.11
C PHE A 336 -20.07 -1.59 1.47
N ASN A 337 -20.70 -2.69 1.86
CA ASN A 337 -20.00 -3.89 2.31
C ASN A 337 -19.38 -4.74 1.20
N ARG A 338 -19.60 -4.41 -0.07
CA ARG A 338 -18.80 -4.95 -1.18
C ARG A 338 -17.32 -4.55 -1.07
N PHE A 339 -17.05 -3.38 -0.49
CA PHE A 339 -15.73 -2.79 -0.46
C PHE A 339 -14.96 -3.37 0.71
N TYR A 340 -14.07 -4.29 0.35
CA TYR A 340 -13.28 -5.10 1.25
C TYR A 340 -11.91 -5.34 0.61
N PRO A 341 -10.82 -5.50 1.39
CA PRO A 341 -9.55 -5.97 0.86
C PRO A 341 -9.73 -7.09 -0.17
N LEU A 342 -9.07 -7.00 -1.33
CA LEU A 342 -9.26 -7.94 -2.45
C LEU A 342 -9.13 -9.39 -1.99
N PHE A 343 -8.17 -9.62 -1.09
CA PHE A 343 -8.06 -10.85 -0.33
C PHE A 343 -7.57 -10.60 1.10
N THR A 344 -7.87 -11.53 1.99
CA THR A 344 -7.46 -11.52 3.39
C THR A 344 -6.75 -12.84 3.73
N ILE A 345 -5.55 -12.72 4.29
CA ILE A 345 -4.74 -13.84 4.76
C ILE A 345 -4.94 -14.00 6.27
N THR A 346 -5.29 -15.20 6.71
CA THR A 346 -5.30 -15.61 8.12
C THR A 346 -4.18 -16.63 8.36
N ASP A 347 -4.01 -17.11 9.59
CA ASP A 347 -2.98 -18.10 9.89
C ASP A 347 -3.22 -19.46 9.22
N ASN A 348 -4.48 -19.78 8.90
CA ASN A 348 -4.90 -21.08 8.38
C ASN A 348 -5.67 -21.03 7.05
N GLU A 349 -6.09 -19.86 6.55
CA GLU A 349 -6.87 -19.74 5.31
C GLU A 349 -6.66 -18.39 4.61
N VAL A 350 -6.94 -18.34 3.31
CA VAL A 350 -6.98 -17.12 2.50
C VAL A 350 -8.37 -16.93 1.88
N PHE A 351 -8.90 -15.72 2.01
CA PHE A 351 -10.23 -15.35 1.54
C PHE A 351 -10.11 -14.37 0.38
N TYR A 352 -10.65 -14.71 -0.78
CA TYR A 352 -10.79 -13.77 -1.90
C TYR A 352 -12.17 -13.11 -1.77
N ASN A 353 -12.18 -11.86 -1.29
CA ASN A 353 -13.40 -11.27 -0.73
C ASN A 353 -14.30 -10.63 -1.79
N VAL A 354 -13.71 -10.16 -2.90
CA VAL A 354 -14.42 -9.34 -3.89
C VAL A 354 -14.82 -10.19 -5.10
N ALA A 355 -16.10 -10.59 -5.16
CA ALA A 355 -16.63 -11.44 -6.22
C ALA A 355 -16.53 -10.81 -7.63
N GLY A 356 -16.48 -9.48 -7.72
CA GLY A 356 -16.35 -8.75 -8.98
C GLY A 356 -14.93 -8.67 -9.53
N VAL A 357 -13.93 -9.18 -8.79
CA VAL A 357 -12.51 -9.17 -9.19
C VAL A 357 -12.07 -10.57 -9.56
N ASN A 358 -11.45 -10.71 -10.73
CA ASN A 358 -10.95 -11.97 -11.26
C ASN A 358 -9.73 -12.43 -10.43
N GLN A 359 -9.81 -13.63 -9.85
CA GLN A 359 -8.72 -14.19 -9.05
C GLN A 359 -7.43 -14.39 -9.86
N ASN A 360 -7.54 -14.69 -11.15
CA ASN A 360 -6.35 -14.82 -12.01
C ASN A 360 -5.61 -13.49 -12.17
N GLU A 361 -6.32 -12.36 -12.17
CA GLU A 361 -5.69 -11.03 -12.15
C GLU A 361 -4.94 -10.80 -10.84
N ILE A 362 -5.53 -11.17 -9.70
CA ILE A 362 -4.88 -11.07 -8.38
C ILE A 362 -3.60 -11.93 -8.36
N PHE A 363 -3.66 -13.16 -8.87
CA PHE A 363 -2.50 -14.06 -8.91
C PHE A 363 -1.39 -13.50 -9.79
N LEU A 364 -1.73 -13.01 -10.99
CA LEU A 364 -0.76 -12.44 -11.91
C LEU A 364 -0.12 -11.16 -11.34
N GLU A 365 -0.91 -10.23 -10.80
CA GLU A 365 -0.40 -9.00 -10.18
C GLU A 365 0.52 -9.33 -8.99
N ASN A 366 0.15 -10.28 -8.14
CA ASN A 366 1.00 -10.73 -7.05
C ASN A 366 2.31 -11.37 -7.55
N GLU A 367 2.28 -12.16 -8.63
CA GLU A 367 3.51 -12.75 -9.19
C GLU A 367 4.41 -11.71 -9.85
N ILE A 368 3.85 -10.74 -10.57
CA ILE A 368 4.62 -9.62 -11.12
C ILE A 368 5.34 -8.88 -9.98
N GLN A 369 4.61 -8.52 -8.93
CA GLN A 369 5.18 -7.77 -7.81
C GLN A 369 6.21 -8.59 -7.03
N SER A 370 5.98 -9.90 -6.82
CA SER A 370 6.91 -10.79 -6.12
C SER A 370 8.23 -10.92 -6.91
N VAL A 371 8.16 -11.08 -8.23
CA VAL A 371 9.31 -11.23 -9.11
C VAL A 371 10.07 -9.91 -9.21
N VAL A 372 9.39 -8.78 -9.41
CA VAL A 372 10.02 -7.45 -9.46
C VAL A 372 10.79 -7.14 -8.18
N ASN A 373 10.20 -7.41 -7.02
CA ASN A 373 10.88 -7.20 -5.75
C ASN A 373 12.17 -8.02 -5.67
N GLN A 374 12.15 -9.27 -6.10
CA GLN A 374 13.32 -10.15 -6.09
C GLN A 374 14.35 -9.77 -7.17
N ILE A 375 13.92 -9.29 -8.34
CA ILE A 375 14.79 -8.71 -9.37
C ILE A 375 15.63 -7.60 -8.76
N ILE A 376 15.05 -6.71 -7.96
CA ILE A 376 15.78 -5.61 -7.30
C ILE A 376 16.69 -6.11 -6.17
N GLY A 377 16.32 -7.22 -5.55
CA GLY A 377 17.00 -7.78 -4.37
C GLY A 377 16.29 -7.47 -3.05
N TYR A 378 15.00 -7.13 -3.09
CA TYR A 378 14.18 -7.07 -1.88
C TYR A 378 13.88 -8.47 -1.37
N LYS A 379 14.41 -8.77 -0.18
CA LYS A 379 14.23 -10.07 0.47
C LYS A 379 12.89 -10.10 1.22
N SER A 380 12.05 -11.09 0.94
CA SER A 380 10.92 -11.39 1.81
C SER A 380 11.38 -11.89 3.18
N LYS A 381 10.61 -11.57 4.23
CA LYS A 381 10.79 -12.15 5.57
C LYS A 381 10.63 -13.68 5.61
N TYR A 382 10.00 -14.27 4.60
CA TYR A 382 9.80 -15.71 4.49
C TYR A 382 10.88 -16.42 3.66
N ASN A 383 11.88 -15.71 3.13
CA ASN A 383 12.92 -16.31 2.31
C ASN A 383 13.88 -17.18 3.16
N LEU A 384 13.85 -18.49 2.90
CA LEU A 384 14.68 -19.49 3.56
C LEU A 384 16.01 -19.75 2.83
N TYR A 385 16.02 -19.66 1.49
CA TYR A 385 17.16 -20.05 0.66
C TYR A 385 17.67 -18.88 -0.17
N PRO A 386 18.90 -18.37 0.11
CA PRO A 386 19.47 -17.23 -0.59
C PRO A 386 19.55 -17.39 -2.11
N ASN A 387 19.78 -18.61 -2.62
CA ASN A 387 19.97 -18.90 -4.05
C ASN A 387 18.71 -19.47 -4.72
N SER A 388 17.53 -19.02 -4.28
CA SER A 388 16.24 -19.37 -4.86
C SER A 388 15.38 -18.13 -5.01
N ILE A 389 14.47 -18.14 -5.97
CA ILE A 389 13.36 -17.19 -6.06
C ILE A 389 12.10 -17.79 -5.44
N GLN A 390 11.25 -16.94 -4.90
CA GLN A 390 9.97 -17.31 -4.30
C GLN A 390 8.84 -17.00 -5.27
N CYS A 391 7.87 -17.90 -5.39
CA CYS A 391 6.57 -17.55 -5.96
C CYS A 391 5.83 -16.56 -5.03
N ALA A 392 4.81 -15.87 -5.55
CA ALA A 392 4.01 -14.91 -4.80
C ALA A 392 3.45 -15.50 -3.50
N ASP A 393 2.99 -16.75 -3.55
CA ASP A 393 2.40 -17.43 -2.40
C ASP A 393 3.39 -17.54 -1.23
N SER A 394 4.65 -17.85 -1.52
CA SER A 394 5.71 -17.89 -0.52
C SER A 394 6.19 -16.49 -0.16
N TYR A 395 6.37 -15.61 -1.14
CA TYR A 395 6.92 -14.27 -0.94
C TYR A 395 6.04 -13.42 -0.02
N TYR A 396 4.72 -13.52 -0.15
CA TYR A 396 3.75 -12.79 0.69
C TYR A 396 3.16 -13.64 1.83
N GLY A 397 3.46 -14.94 1.85
CA GLY A 397 2.96 -15.87 2.87
C GLY A 397 1.45 -16.12 2.78
N ILE A 398 0.92 -16.18 1.55
CA ILE A 398 -0.47 -16.52 1.20
C ILE A 398 -0.68 -18.03 1.40
N LYS A 399 0.26 -18.86 0.93
CA LYS A 399 0.27 -20.33 1.15
C LYS A 399 -1.04 -21.04 0.71
N SER A 400 -1.63 -20.58 -0.39
CA SER A 400 -2.88 -21.11 -0.97
C SER A 400 -2.67 -22.20 -2.03
N CYS A 401 -1.46 -22.28 -2.60
CA CYS A 401 -1.11 -23.27 -3.61
C CYS A 401 -1.27 -24.70 -3.09
N LYS A 402 -1.91 -25.57 -3.88
CA LYS A 402 -2.12 -26.98 -3.52
C LYS A 402 -0.83 -27.75 -3.22
N HIS A 403 0.23 -27.45 -3.97
CA HIS A 403 1.56 -28.06 -3.80
C HIS A 403 2.28 -27.57 -2.54
N TRP A 404 1.90 -26.39 -2.04
CA TRP A 404 2.31 -25.95 -0.71
C TRP A 404 1.58 -26.73 0.38
N ILE A 405 0.26 -26.87 0.22
CA ILE A 405 -0.62 -27.51 1.22
C ILE A 405 -0.27 -28.99 1.41
N ASP A 406 0.08 -29.71 0.34
CA ASP A 406 0.49 -31.12 0.42
C ASP A 406 1.97 -31.33 0.79
N GLY A 407 2.74 -30.24 0.88
CA GLY A 407 4.15 -30.26 1.25
C GLY A 407 5.12 -30.66 0.14
N SER A 408 4.66 -30.77 -1.12
CA SER A 408 5.51 -31.10 -2.26
C SER A 408 6.36 -29.92 -2.75
N CYS A 409 5.98 -28.68 -2.44
CA CYS A 409 6.71 -27.47 -2.80
C CYS A 409 6.56 -26.39 -1.72
N ASP A 410 7.66 -25.80 -1.26
CA ASP A 410 7.65 -24.68 -0.32
C ASP A 410 7.77 -23.31 -1.00
N GLY A 411 7.42 -23.25 -2.28
CA GLY A 411 7.41 -22.04 -3.09
C GLY A 411 8.78 -21.43 -3.39
N HIS A 412 9.90 -22.05 -3.00
CA HIS A 412 11.25 -21.64 -3.38
C HIS A 412 11.73 -22.44 -4.59
N LEU A 413 12.15 -21.75 -5.64
CA LEU A 413 12.45 -22.32 -6.95
C LEU A 413 13.83 -21.87 -7.44
N CYS A 414 14.55 -22.79 -8.07
CA CYS A 414 15.80 -22.57 -8.78
C CYS A 414 15.80 -23.30 -10.13
N ALA A 415 16.87 -23.13 -10.92
CA ALA A 415 16.96 -23.72 -12.25
C ALA A 415 16.87 -25.26 -12.25
N GLU A 416 17.24 -25.89 -11.14
CA GLU A 416 17.21 -27.34 -10.93
C GLU A 416 15.87 -27.84 -10.37
N SER A 417 14.96 -26.94 -9.97
CA SER A 417 13.68 -27.33 -9.37
C SER A 417 12.80 -28.12 -10.34
N GLU A 418 12.21 -29.20 -9.83
CA GLU A 418 11.14 -29.91 -10.51
C GLU A 418 9.82 -29.16 -10.30
N VAL A 419 9.39 -28.44 -11.33
CA VAL A 419 8.15 -27.65 -11.29
C VAL A 419 6.95 -28.46 -11.81
N PRO A 420 5.79 -28.41 -11.13
CA PRO A 420 4.55 -28.97 -11.63
C PRO A 420 4.23 -28.44 -13.04
N LYS A 421 3.97 -29.36 -13.97
CA LYS A 421 3.64 -29.01 -15.35
C LYS A 421 2.25 -28.39 -15.43
N LEU A 422 2.09 -27.44 -16.34
CA LEU A 422 0.79 -26.87 -16.69
C LEU A 422 -0.13 -27.99 -17.21
N VAL A 423 -1.28 -28.15 -16.55
CA VAL A 423 -2.38 -29.01 -16.98
C VAL A 423 -3.61 -28.12 -17.16
N MET A 424 -4.23 -28.19 -18.33
CA MET A 424 -5.44 -27.45 -18.65
C MET A 424 -6.60 -28.40 -18.91
N ASP A 425 -7.83 -27.96 -18.63
CA ASP A 425 -9.04 -28.65 -19.05
C ASP A 425 -9.38 -28.36 -20.53
N ASP A 426 -10.45 -28.97 -21.02
CA ASP A 426 -10.93 -28.78 -22.40
C ASP A 426 -11.35 -27.33 -22.70
N ASN A 427 -11.60 -26.52 -21.67
CA ASN A 427 -11.95 -25.11 -21.78
C ASN A 427 -10.74 -24.18 -21.60
N SER A 428 -9.52 -24.73 -21.59
CA SER A 428 -8.27 -24.00 -21.33
C SER A 428 -8.17 -23.37 -19.94
N ASN A 429 -8.90 -23.87 -18.95
CA ASN A 429 -8.71 -23.47 -17.55
C ASN A 429 -7.50 -24.22 -16.96
N ILE A 430 -6.70 -23.52 -16.16
CA ILE A 430 -5.55 -24.11 -15.45
C ILE A 430 -6.08 -25.02 -14.32
N ILE A 431 -5.85 -26.33 -14.43
CA ILE A 431 -6.16 -27.33 -13.39
C ILE A 431 -4.94 -27.56 -12.47
N ASP A 432 -3.75 -27.50 -13.05
CA ASP A 432 -2.48 -27.71 -12.35
C ASP A 432 -1.35 -26.93 -13.00
N GLY A 433 -0.30 -26.68 -12.23
CA GLY A 433 0.93 -26.06 -12.67
C GLY A 433 1.53 -25.15 -11.60
N CYS A 434 2.81 -24.82 -11.77
CA CYS A 434 3.46 -23.78 -10.99
C CYS A 434 3.10 -22.40 -11.56
N MET A 435 2.41 -21.55 -10.79
CA MET A 435 2.00 -20.22 -11.26
C MET A 435 3.19 -19.34 -11.66
N LEU A 436 4.28 -19.37 -10.89
CA LEU A 436 5.51 -18.65 -11.22
C LEU A 436 6.06 -19.10 -12.59
N GLU A 437 6.19 -20.40 -12.82
CA GLU A 437 6.68 -20.92 -14.10
C GLU A 437 5.74 -20.60 -15.25
N ILE A 438 4.42 -20.65 -15.04
CA ILE A 438 3.43 -20.23 -16.05
C ILE A 438 3.63 -18.76 -16.41
N CYS A 439 3.78 -17.88 -15.43
CA CYS A 439 4.00 -16.45 -15.65
C CYS A 439 5.32 -16.19 -16.39
N LEU A 440 6.42 -16.84 -15.97
CA LEU A 440 7.71 -16.74 -16.65
C LEU A 440 7.61 -17.16 -18.13
N ASN A 441 6.91 -18.26 -18.42
CA ASN A 441 6.68 -18.72 -19.80
C ASN A 441 5.86 -17.73 -20.62
N ILE A 442 4.83 -17.11 -20.04
CA ILE A 442 4.05 -16.03 -20.70
C ILE A 442 4.96 -14.83 -21.02
N TRP A 443 5.91 -14.53 -20.15
CA TRP A 443 6.90 -13.47 -20.34
C TRP A 443 8.07 -13.87 -21.25
N GLY A 444 8.03 -15.05 -21.86
CA GLY A 444 9.04 -15.52 -22.81
C GLY A 444 10.35 -15.97 -22.17
N THR A 445 10.30 -16.48 -20.93
CA THR A 445 11.44 -17.10 -20.26
C THR A 445 11.02 -18.31 -19.41
N SER A 446 11.91 -18.89 -18.61
CA SER A 446 11.61 -20.00 -17.69
C SER A 446 12.55 -19.95 -16.49
N ILE A 447 12.16 -20.55 -15.36
CA ILE A 447 13.05 -20.69 -14.19
C ILE A 447 14.44 -21.26 -14.56
N ARG A 448 14.49 -22.13 -15.56
CA ARG A 448 15.73 -22.80 -16.04
C ARG A 448 16.68 -21.86 -16.79
N GLU A 449 16.15 -20.74 -17.29
CA GLU A 449 16.89 -19.73 -18.05
C GLU A 449 17.41 -18.60 -17.16
N ILE A 450 17.04 -18.60 -15.88
CA ILE A 450 17.41 -17.59 -14.91
C ILE A 450 18.57 -18.12 -14.06
N GLU A 451 19.62 -17.33 -13.94
CA GLU A 451 20.70 -17.52 -12.98
C GLU A 451 20.34 -16.80 -11.67
N ILE A 452 20.26 -17.55 -10.58
CA ILE A 452 19.78 -17.04 -9.30
C ILE A 452 20.96 -16.92 -8.33
N GLY A 453 21.37 -15.67 -8.11
CA GLY A 453 22.36 -15.32 -7.09
C GLY A 453 21.71 -15.21 -5.72
N ASN A 454 22.30 -14.41 -4.83
CA ASN A 454 21.72 -14.19 -3.50
C ASN A 454 20.56 -13.19 -3.60
N THR A 455 19.31 -13.66 -3.52
CA THR A 455 18.10 -12.82 -3.69
C THR A 455 17.91 -11.70 -2.66
N GLY A 456 18.70 -11.68 -1.59
CA GLY A 456 18.76 -10.55 -0.65
C GLY A 456 19.87 -9.53 -0.93
N ASN A 457 20.64 -9.70 -1.99
CA ASN A 457 21.78 -8.85 -2.33
C ASN A 457 21.34 -7.65 -3.17
N ARG A 458 20.82 -6.60 -2.52
CA ARG A 458 20.53 -5.32 -3.18
C ARG A 458 21.82 -4.50 -3.34
N ILE A 459 22.01 -3.90 -4.51
CA ILE A 459 23.15 -3.01 -4.74
C ILE A 459 22.91 -1.63 -4.12
N GLU A 460 23.91 -1.13 -3.39
CA GLU A 460 23.92 0.27 -2.92
C GLU A 460 24.20 1.26 -4.05
N PHE A 461 23.55 2.42 -4.02
CA PHE A 461 23.76 3.49 -5.01
C PHE A 461 25.22 3.94 -5.10
N SER A 462 25.95 4.02 -3.99
CA SER A 462 27.38 4.36 -3.95
C SER A 462 28.25 3.37 -4.73
N LYS A 463 27.98 2.07 -4.59
CA LYS A 463 28.65 1.00 -5.32
C LYS A 463 28.34 1.09 -6.82
N LEU A 464 27.09 1.36 -7.18
CA LEU A 464 26.68 1.57 -8.57
C LEU A 464 27.38 2.80 -9.19
N ALA A 465 27.37 3.94 -8.49
CA ALA A 465 28.01 5.17 -8.94
C ALA A 465 29.52 4.99 -9.15
N SER A 466 30.18 4.27 -8.23
CA SER A 466 31.61 3.96 -8.35
C SER A 466 31.90 3.14 -9.61
N LYS A 467 31.06 2.13 -9.90
CA LYS A 467 31.20 1.30 -11.09
C LYS A 467 30.95 2.06 -12.40
N VAL A 468 29.97 2.95 -12.42
CA VAL A 468 29.75 3.87 -13.55
C VAL A 468 30.99 4.72 -13.80
N LYS A 469 31.64 5.22 -12.74
CA LYS A 469 32.87 6.01 -12.86
C LYS A 469 34.02 5.17 -13.43
N GLU A 470 34.26 3.97 -12.89
CA GLU A 470 35.31 3.06 -13.37
C GLU A 470 35.16 2.73 -14.87
N VAL A 471 33.94 2.46 -15.35
CA VAL A 471 33.70 2.14 -16.76
C VAL A 471 33.86 3.38 -17.66
N LYS A 472 33.46 4.57 -17.18
CA LYS A 472 33.75 5.83 -17.89
C LYS A 472 35.26 6.09 -18.00
N GLU A 473 36.01 5.94 -16.90
CA GLU A 473 37.47 6.16 -16.87
C GLU A 473 38.21 5.18 -17.81
N ARG A 474 37.78 3.91 -17.90
CA ARG A 474 38.33 2.94 -18.87
C ARG A 474 38.00 3.25 -20.32
N ARG A 475 36.83 3.86 -20.59
CA ARG A 475 36.46 4.30 -21.94
C ARG A 475 37.29 5.52 -22.37
N GLU A 476 37.61 6.39 -21.43
CA GLU A 476 38.42 7.58 -21.65
C GLU A 476 39.94 7.26 -21.71
N ASN A 477 40.37 6.16 -21.09
CA ASN A 477 41.75 5.64 -21.13
C ASN A 477 41.77 4.13 -21.49
N PRO A 478 41.66 3.76 -22.78
CA PRO A 478 41.50 2.38 -23.26
C PRO A 478 42.66 1.43 -22.95
#